data_AF-A0A7W7MSN8-F1
#
_entry.id   AF-A0A7W7MSN8-F1
#
_cell.length_a   1.000
_cell.length_b   1.000
_cell.length_c   1.000
_cell.angle_alpha   90.00
_cell.angle_beta   90.00
_cell.angle_gamma   90.00
#
_symmetry.space_group_name_H-M   'P 1'
#
loop_
_entity.id
_entity.type
_entity.pdbx_description
1 polymer ?
#
loop_
_entity_poly.entity_id
_entity_poly.type
_entity_poly.pdbx_seq_one_letter_code
_entity_poly.pdbx_strand_id
1 'polypeptide(L)'
;MLPAFILPGGWDALRREGAGVAPLAYYDVEETNVYNIAFDADLPADHPGRIVMQRGNAFVPRDRIPTDSIIHRLYTDPSFVRFVAACFELPELHELADPLSALVLNVVQPGMEHPWHFDTNEFTVSMLTQEPEQGGVFEYCPNIRSAGAENFDAVRSVLTDADRSPVQALTLRPGDLQLFKGRYALHRVSAVRGTTARHSAIFAYSERPGVIGSVARTRQLFGRVLPAHLDAERKAVRVDQLLD
;
A
#
# COMPACT_ATOMS: atom_id res chain seq x y z
N MET A 1 -11.32 9.13 -4.93
CA MET A 1 -11.25 8.10 -5.99
C MET A 1 -11.70 8.73 -7.29
N LEU A 2 -10.98 8.46 -8.37
CA LEU A 2 -11.28 8.89 -9.73
C LEU A 2 -11.71 7.65 -10.53
N PRO A 3 -13.01 7.49 -10.78
CA PRO A 3 -13.51 6.31 -11.46
C PRO A 3 -13.12 6.33 -12.94
N ALA A 4 -12.89 5.16 -13.52
CA ALA A 4 -12.55 5.00 -14.93
C ALA A 4 -11.37 5.89 -15.40
N PHE A 5 -10.37 6.08 -14.53
CA PHE A 5 -9.14 6.82 -14.89
C PHE A 5 -8.44 6.15 -16.07
N ILE A 6 -8.37 4.81 -16.05
CA ILE A 6 -8.23 4.04 -17.28
C ILE A 6 -9.63 3.75 -17.83
N LEU A 7 -9.85 4.17 -19.07
CA LEU A 7 -11.12 3.96 -19.77
C LEU A 7 -11.41 2.45 -19.96
N PRO A 8 -12.69 2.04 -20.06
CA PRO A 8 -13.08 0.63 -20.18
C PRO A 8 -12.36 -0.17 -21.28
N GLY A 9 -12.02 0.47 -22.40
CA GLY A 9 -11.26 -0.18 -23.48
C GLY A 9 -9.84 -0.62 -23.10
N GLY A 10 -9.28 -0.10 -21.99
CA GLY A 10 -7.96 -0.47 -21.47
C GLY A 10 -7.99 -1.52 -20.34
N TRP A 11 -9.16 -1.88 -19.81
CA TRP A 11 -9.26 -2.75 -18.63
C TRP A 11 -8.72 -4.15 -18.88
N ASP A 12 -8.98 -4.71 -20.06
CA ASP A 12 -8.48 -6.04 -20.42
C ASP A 12 -6.95 -6.09 -20.57
N ALA A 13 -6.35 -5.02 -21.11
CA ALA A 13 -4.90 -4.91 -21.16
C ALA A 13 -4.31 -4.78 -19.75
N LEU A 14 -4.87 -3.90 -18.93
CA LEU A 14 -4.45 -3.67 -17.54
C LEU A 14 -4.49 -4.96 -16.71
N ARG A 15 -5.58 -5.72 -16.82
CA ARG A 15 -5.74 -7.01 -16.14
C ARG A 15 -4.75 -8.05 -16.65
N ARG A 16 -4.60 -8.20 -17.97
CA ARG A 16 -3.66 -9.19 -18.55
C ARG A 16 -2.21 -8.89 -18.17
N GLU A 17 -1.79 -7.64 -18.20
CA GLU A 17 -0.44 -7.22 -17.81
C GLU A 17 -0.18 -7.53 -16.33
N GLY A 18 -1.11 -7.17 -15.44
CA GLY A 18 -1.02 -7.50 -14.02
C GLY A 18 -0.99 -9.01 -13.76
N ALA A 19 -1.91 -9.76 -14.38
CA ALA A 19 -1.95 -11.22 -14.24
C ALA A 19 -0.69 -11.91 -14.80
N GLY A 20 -0.05 -11.35 -15.83
CA GLY A 20 1.18 -11.89 -16.40
C GLY A 20 2.38 -11.81 -15.46
N VAL A 21 2.43 -10.81 -14.58
CA VAL A 21 3.54 -10.63 -13.62
C VAL A 21 3.19 -11.10 -12.20
N ALA A 22 1.91 -11.29 -11.88
CA ALA A 22 1.46 -11.74 -10.56
C ALA A 22 2.18 -13.00 -10.02
N PRO A 23 2.52 -14.02 -10.84
CA PRO A 23 3.30 -15.18 -10.36
C PRO A 23 4.71 -14.85 -9.85
N LEU A 24 5.22 -13.64 -10.13
CA LEU A 24 6.53 -13.16 -9.66
C LEU A 24 6.44 -12.48 -8.28
N ALA A 25 5.27 -12.45 -7.65
CA ALA A 25 5.09 -11.85 -6.34
C ALA A 25 5.82 -12.66 -5.26
N TYR A 26 6.45 -11.97 -4.32
CA TYR A 26 7.06 -12.62 -3.16
C TYR A 26 5.98 -12.92 -2.12
N TYR A 27 5.69 -14.21 -1.94
CA TYR A 27 4.75 -14.70 -0.92
C TYR A 27 5.51 -15.12 0.32
N ASP A 28 5.21 -14.45 1.41
CA ASP A 28 5.58 -14.87 2.75
C ASP A 28 4.41 -14.56 3.67
N VAL A 29 4.02 -15.53 4.50
CA VAL A 29 2.98 -15.30 5.50
C VAL A 29 3.69 -14.76 6.71
N GLU A 30 3.55 -13.46 6.90
CA GLU A 30 4.17 -12.77 8.02
C GLU A 30 3.11 -12.24 8.97
N GLU A 31 3.46 -12.27 10.25
CA GLU A 31 2.74 -11.53 11.26
C GLU A 31 3.05 -10.04 11.11
N THR A 32 2.03 -9.21 11.22
CA THR A 32 2.15 -7.75 11.34
C THR A 32 1.25 -7.20 12.45
N ASN A 33 1.43 -5.94 12.81
CA ASN A 33 0.45 -5.16 13.55
C ASN A 33 0.12 -3.88 12.76
N VAL A 34 -0.87 -3.15 13.23
CA VAL A 34 -1.40 -1.97 12.53
C VAL A 34 -0.35 -0.88 12.25
N TYR A 35 0.74 -0.83 13.01
CA TYR A 35 1.82 0.16 12.89
C TYR A 35 3.10 -0.41 12.23
N ASN A 36 3.12 -1.69 11.83
CA ASN A 36 4.32 -2.38 11.32
C ASN A 36 5.55 -2.25 12.25
N ILE A 37 5.34 -2.16 13.57
CA ILE A 37 6.42 -2.09 14.57
C ILE A 37 6.80 -3.48 15.10
N ALA A 38 7.95 -3.59 15.78
CA ALA A 38 8.39 -4.83 16.39
C ALA A 38 7.44 -5.32 17.49
N PHE A 39 7.23 -6.64 17.58
CA PHE A 39 6.29 -7.26 18.54
C PHE A 39 6.78 -7.27 19.99
N ASP A 40 8.07 -7.08 20.20
CA ASP A 40 8.71 -6.98 21.52
C ASP A 40 8.77 -5.54 22.05
N ALA A 41 8.12 -4.59 21.37
CA ALA A 41 7.99 -3.22 21.86
C ALA A 41 7.27 -3.19 23.22
N ASP A 42 7.81 -2.39 24.15
CA ASP A 42 7.24 -2.19 25.49
C ASP A 42 5.98 -1.33 25.42
N LEU A 43 4.85 -1.98 25.12
CA LEU A 43 3.53 -1.35 24.94
C LEU A 43 2.53 -1.83 26.01
N PRO A 44 1.57 -1.00 26.43
CA PRO A 44 0.47 -1.42 27.31
C PRO A 44 -0.28 -2.65 26.77
N ALA A 45 -0.80 -3.51 27.65
CA ALA A 45 -1.40 -4.79 27.28
C ALA A 45 -2.60 -4.68 26.30
N ASP A 46 -3.34 -3.58 26.36
CA ASP A 46 -4.48 -3.27 25.51
C ASP A 46 -4.13 -2.42 24.28
N HIS A 47 -2.86 -2.03 24.11
CA HIS A 47 -2.42 -1.18 23.02
C HIS A 47 -2.67 -1.84 21.64
N PRO A 48 -3.23 -1.12 20.64
CA PRO A 48 -3.55 -1.69 19.33
C PRO A 48 -2.33 -2.26 18.59
N GLY A 49 -1.13 -1.73 18.84
CA GLY A 49 0.13 -2.26 18.32
C GLY A 49 0.49 -3.67 18.80
N ARG A 50 -0.17 -4.21 19.84
CA ARG A 50 -0.01 -5.61 20.29
C ARG A 50 -0.96 -6.58 19.58
N ILE A 51 -1.91 -6.09 18.79
CA ILE A 51 -2.84 -6.92 18.04
C ILE A 51 -2.13 -7.43 16.78
N VAL A 52 -1.78 -8.71 16.80
CA VAL A 52 -1.12 -9.40 15.69
C VAL A 52 -2.15 -9.84 14.65
N MET A 53 -1.85 -9.56 13.39
CA MET A 53 -2.63 -9.93 12.22
C MET A 53 -1.75 -10.66 11.22
N GLN A 54 -2.34 -11.59 10.46
CA GLN A 54 -1.63 -12.28 9.39
C GLN A 54 -1.68 -11.45 8.11
N ARG A 55 -0.52 -11.18 7.53
CA ARG A 55 -0.42 -10.49 6.25
C ARG A 55 -0.62 -11.52 5.12
N GLY A 56 -1.74 -11.41 4.40
CA GLY A 56 -2.11 -12.33 3.33
C GLY A 56 -1.83 -11.82 1.91
N ASN A 57 -1.20 -10.66 1.76
CA ASN A 57 -0.88 -10.07 0.46
C ASN A 57 0.60 -10.26 0.09
N ALA A 58 0.89 -10.25 -1.20
CA ALA A 58 2.23 -10.34 -1.77
C ALA A 58 2.50 -9.20 -2.75
N PHE A 59 3.76 -8.90 -3.02
CA PHE A 59 4.14 -7.84 -3.96
C PHE A 59 5.05 -8.34 -5.07
N VAL A 60 4.74 -7.93 -6.31
CA VAL A 60 5.70 -7.94 -7.42
C VAL A 60 6.48 -6.62 -7.38
N PRO A 61 7.82 -6.64 -7.25
CA PRO A 61 8.63 -5.43 -7.24
C PRO A 61 8.75 -4.78 -8.63
N ARG A 62 9.06 -3.48 -8.67
CA ARG A 62 9.18 -2.67 -9.90
C ARG A 62 10.08 -3.29 -10.95
N ASP A 63 11.23 -3.81 -10.54
CA ASP A 63 12.21 -4.43 -11.44
C ASP A 63 11.73 -5.73 -12.11
N ARG A 64 10.52 -6.22 -11.75
CA ARG A 64 9.84 -7.36 -12.39
C ARG A 64 8.60 -6.94 -13.20
N ILE A 65 8.29 -5.65 -13.26
CA ILE A 65 7.15 -5.11 -14.02
C ILE A 65 7.68 -4.54 -15.35
N PRO A 66 7.24 -5.04 -16.51
CA PRO A 66 7.66 -4.55 -17.82
C PRO A 66 7.49 -3.05 -17.98
N THR A 67 8.49 -2.38 -18.55
CA THR A 67 8.52 -0.92 -18.73
C THR A 67 7.48 -0.40 -19.71
N ASP A 68 6.99 -1.25 -20.60
CA ASP A 68 5.94 -0.96 -21.57
C ASP A 68 4.52 -1.20 -21.04
N SER A 69 4.37 -1.79 -19.85
CA SER A 69 3.07 -1.96 -19.19
C SER A 69 2.41 -0.61 -18.89
N ILE A 70 1.08 -0.60 -18.87
CA ILE A 70 0.25 0.59 -18.62
C ILE A 70 0.64 1.24 -17.29
N ILE A 71 0.81 0.44 -16.22
CA ILE A 71 1.13 0.96 -14.90
C ILE A 71 2.53 1.57 -14.84
N HIS A 72 3.52 1.01 -15.54
CA HIS A 72 4.88 1.57 -15.57
C HIS A 72 4.91 2.87 -16.38
N ARG A 73 4.25 2.88 -17.54
CA ARG A 73 4.12 4.09 -18.35
C ARG A 73 3.41 5.22 -17.61
N LEU A 74 2.32 4.92 -16.89
CA LEU A 74 1.65 5.92 -16.05
C LEU A 74 2.59 6.44 -14.98
N TYR A 75 3.25 5.55 -14.24
CA TYR A 75 4.12 5.91 -13.12
C TYR A 75 5.23 6.89 -13.50
N THR A 76 5.79 6.71 -14.70
CA THR A 76 6.90 7.51 -15.22
C THR A 76 6.45 8.70 -16.09
N ASP A 77 5.16 8.85 -16.35
CA ASP A 77 4.64 9.96 -17.16
C ASP A 77 4.67 11.26 -16.34
N PRO A 78 5.41 12.30 -16.78
CA PRO A 78 5.53 13.54 -16.01
C PRO A 78 4.18 14.26 -15.80
N SER A 79 3.22 14.07 -16.71
CA SER A 79 1.88 14.64 -16.58
C SER A 79 1.06 13.92 -15.51
N PHE A 80 1.23 12.60 -15.39
CA PHE A 80 0.64 11.84 -14.29
C PHE A 80 1.22 12.25 -12.94
N VAL A 81 2.54 12.40 -12.83
CA VAL A 81 3.19 12.86 -11.59
C VAL A 81 2.69 14.26 -11.18
N ARG A 82 2.63 15.21 -12.12
CA ARG A 82 2.08 16.56 -11.86
C ARG A 82 0.60 16.52 -11.46
N PHE A 83 -0.18 15.64 -12.10
CA PHE A 83 -1.59 15.43 -11.75
C PHE A 83 -1.74 14.93 -10.31
N VAL A 84 -0.96 13.92 -9.91
CA VAL A 84 -0.96 13.38 -8.55
C VAL A 84 -0.52 14.45 -7.54
N ALA A 85 0.52 15.23 -7.84
CA ALA A 85 0.96 16.33 -6.98
C ALA A 85 -0.16 17.35 -6.74
N ALA A 86 -0.85 17.75 -7.81
CA ALA A 86 -2.00 18.64 -7.72
C ALA A 86 -3.16 18.05 -6.89
N CYS A 87 -3.43 16.74 -6.99
CA CYS A 87 -4.45 16.09 -6.16
C CYS A 87 -4.13 16.11 -4.67
N PHE A 88 -2.85 16.14 -4.28
CA PHE A 88 -2.42 16.26 -2.89
C PHE A 88 -2.10 17.70 -2.47
N GLU A 89 -2.36 18.68 -3.34
CA GLU A 89 -2.06 20.11 -3.11
C GLU A 89 -0.57 20.37 -2.84
N LEU A 90 0.30 19.56 -3.45
CA LEU A 90 1.75 19.67 -3.35
C LEU A 90 2.33 20.43 -4.54
N PRO A 91 3.39 21.25 -4.32
CA PRO A 91 4.05 21.95 -5.42
C PRO A 91 4.78 20.99 -6.36
N GLU A 92 5.29 19.88 -5.84
CA GLU A 92 6.05 18.88 -6.58
C GLU A 92 5.94 17.50 -5.90
N LEU A 93 6.04 16.44 -6.70
CA LEU A 93 6.26 15.07 -6.25
C LEU A 93 7.35 14.43 -7.10
N HIS A 94 8.12 13.55 -6.47
CA HIS A 94 9.14 12.74 -7.12
C HIS A 94 8.74 11.27 -7.08
N GLU A 95 9.04 10.52 -8.14
CA GLU A 95 9.10 9.06 -8.06
C GLU A 95 9.97 8.65 -6.86
N LEU A 96 9.55 7.60 -6.14
CA LEU A 96 10.39 6.99 -5.13
C LEU A 96 11.67 6.46 -5.82
N ALA A 97 12.84 6.78 -5.28
CA ALA A 97 14.11 6.35 -5.87
C ALA A 97 14.39 4.85 -5.65
N ASP A 98 13.59 4.19 -4.82
CA ASP A 98 13.71 2.79 -4.50
C ASP A 98 13.49 1.90 -5.75
N PRO A 99 14.47 1.04 -6.11
CA PRO A 99 14.39 0.24 -7.32
C PRO A 99 13.34 -0.88 -7.26
N LEU A 100 12.81 -1.22 -6.08
CA LEU A 100 11.85 -2.31 -5.89
C LEU A 100 10.45 -1.80 -5.51
N SER A 101 10.35 -0.85 -4.60
CA SER A 101 9.08 -0.38 -4.02
C SER A 101 8.46 0.83 -4.71
N ALA A 102 9.16 1.46 -5.66
CA ALA A 102 8.66 2.62 -6.40
C ALA A 102 7.35 2.36 -7.15
N LEU A 103 7.21 1.16 -7.72
CA LEU A 103 5.99 0.68 -8.36
C LEU A 103 5.83 -0.80 -8.05
N VAL A 104 4.73 -1.19 -7.42
CA VAL A 104 4.49 -2.60 -7.09
C VAL A 104 3.12 -3.06 -7.56
N LEU A 105 3.01 -4.33 -7.90
CA LEU A 105 1.72 -5.01 -8.02
C LEU A 105 1.43 -5.74 -6.70
N ASN A 106 0.41 -5.30 -5.99
CA ASN A 106 -0.13 -6.01 -4.83
C ASN A 106 -1.03 -7.15 -5.30
N VAL A 107 -0.81 -8.35 -4.77
CA VAL A 107 -1.60 -9.55 -5.07
C VAL A 107 -2.19 -10.10 -3.78
N VAL A 108 -3.52 -10.20 -3.73
CA VAL A 108 -4.25 -10.81 -2.62
C VAL A 108 -4.97 -12.06 -3.15
N GLN A 109 -4.50 -13.23 -2.74
CA GLN A 109 -5.04 -14.52 -3.18
C GLN A 109 -6.41 -14.82 -2.54
N PRO A 110 -7.24 -15.68 -3.14
CA PRO A 110 -8.45 -16.17 -2.49
C PRO A 110 -8.18 -16.76 -1.09
N GLY A 111 -9.05 -16.41 -0.14
CA GLY A 111 -8.90 -16.77 1.27
C GLY A 111 -8.00 -15.83 2.07
N MET A 112 -7.31 -14.89 1.42
CA MET A 112 -6.40 -13.94 2.05
C MET A 112 -6.97 -12.53 2.09
N GLU A 113 -6.37 -11.68 2.94
CA GLU A 113 -6.67 -10.26 3.06
C GLU A 113 -5.39 -9.43 3.19
N HIS A 114 -5.49 -8.12 2.99
CA HIS A 114 -4.44 -7.18 3.40
C HIS A 114 -4.95 -6.55 4.71
N PRO A 115 -4.39 -6.91 5.88
CA PRO A 115 -4.98 -6.56 7.18
C PRO A 115 -4.99 -5.05 7.41
N TRP A 116 -5.65 -4.64 8.49
CA TRP A 116 -5.65 -3.25 8.94
C TRP A 116 -4.23 -2.75 9.18
N HIS A 117 -3.88 -1.62 8.57
CA HIS A 117 -2.58 -0.98 8.73
C HIS A 117 -2.66 0.53 8.46
N PHE A 118 -1.59 1.22 8.84
CA PHE A 118 -1.22 2.52 8.31
C PHE A 118 -0.08 2.37 7.30
N ASP A 119 -0.02 3.31 6.35
CA ASP A 119 1.13 3.44 5.46
C ASP A 119 2.23 4.30 6.09
N THR A 120 3.48 3.91 5.90
CA THR A 120 4.65 4.73 6.29
C THR A 120 4.73 6.02 5.45
N ASN A 121 4.32 5.97 4.19
CA ASN A 121 4.27 7.14 3.32
C ASN A 121 3.03 7.98 3.65
N GLU A 122 3.16 9.31 3.66
CA GLU A 122 2.01 10.19 3.90
C GLU A 122 0.90 9.96 2.86
N PHE A 123 1.29 9.79 1.60
CA PHE A 123 0.37 9.69 0.47
C PHE A 123 0.43 8.31 -0.18
N THR A 124 -0.75 7.80 -0.52
CA THR A 124 -0.91 6.51 -1.19
C THR A 124 -1.71 6.69 -2.47
N VAL A 125 -1.13 6.22 -3.58
CA VAL A 125 -1.75 6.22 -4.90
C VAL A 125 -1.83 4.78 -5.36
N SER A 126 -3.03 4.30 -5.66
CA SER A 126 -3.24 2.92 -6.09
C SER A 126 -4.25 2.83 -7.22
N MET A 127 -4.16 1.77 -8.01
CA MET A 127 -5.11 1.47 -9.08
C MET A 127 -5.46 -0.01 -9.04
N LEU A 128 -6.75 -0.34 -9.04
CA LEU A 128 -7.16 -1.73 -9.19
C LEU A 128 -6.88 -2.18 -10.62
N THR A 129 -6.25 -3.35 -10.78
CA THR A 129 -5.94 -3.93 -12.09
C THR A 129 -6.70 -5.22 -12.35
N GLN A 130 -7.10 -5.94 -11.29
CA GLN A 130 -7.95 -7.12 -11.37
C GLN A 130 -8.90 -7.16 -10.16
N GLU A 131 -10.21 -7.20 -10.43
CA GLU A 131 -11.24 -7.47 -9.44
C GLU A 131 -11.22 -8.95 -9.02
N PRO A 132 -11.46 -9.27 -7.74
CA PRO A 132 -11.87 -10.60 -7.34
C PRO A 132 -13.35 -10.84 -7.67
N GLU A 133 -13.80 -12.08 -7.54
CA GLU A 133 -15.23 -12.41 -7.72
C GLU A 133 -16.09 -11.84 -6.58
N GLN A 134 -15.58 -11.89 -5.34
CA GLN A 134 -16.24 -11.41 -4.13
C GLN A 134 -15.22 -10.92 -3.10
N GLY A 135 -15.63 -10.02 -2.22
CA GLY A 135 -14.73 -9.45 -1.19
C GLY A 135 -13.66 -8.54 -1.79
N GLY A 136 -12.48 -8.48 -1.19
CA GLY A 136 -11.41 -7.59 -1.67
C GLY A 136 -11.77 -6.09 -1.63
N VAL A 137 -12.72 -5.74 -0.76
CA VAL A 137 -13.25 -4.38 -0.60
C VAL A 137 -12.21 -3.56 0.15
N PHE A 138 -11.95 -2.34 -0.31
CA PHE A 138 -11.12 -1.41 0.43
C PHE A 138 -11.96 -0.83 1.58
N GLU A 139 -11.57 -1.13 2.81
CA GLU A 139 -12.21 -0.59 4.01
C GLU A 139 -11.25 0.39 4.69
N TYR A 140 -11.76 1.52 5.17
CA TYR A 140 -10.91 2.57 5.74
C TYR A 140 -11.63 3.47 6.75
N CYS A 141 -10.87 4.02 7.68
CA CYS A 141 -11.30 5.05 8.64
C CYS A 141 -10.48 6.33 8.35
N PRO A 142 -11.01 7.30 7.60
CA PRO A 142 -10.26 8.49 7.23
C PRO A 142 -9.94 9.35 8.45
N ASN A 143 -8.71 9.86 8.53
CA ASN A 143 -8.26 10.77 9.59
C ASN A 143 -8.52 10.25 11.02
N ILE A 144 -8.49 8.92 11.21
CA ILE A 144 -8.65 8.32 12.54
C ILE A 144 -7.50 8.71 13.47
N ARG A 145 -6.33 9.09 12.90
CA ARG A 145 -5.19 9.66 13.62
C ARG A 145 -4.65 10.91 12.94
N SER A 146 -3.76 11.62 13.62
CA SER A 146 -3.09 12.83 13.12
C SER A 146 -1.61 12.83 13.50
N ALA A 147 -0.84 13.80 12.99
CA ALA A 147 0.58 13.93 13.30
C ALA A 147 0.90 14.09 14.81
N GLY A 148 -0.06 14.58 15.62
CA GLY A 148 0.12 14.76 17.07
C GLY A 148 -0.66 13.78 17.94
N ALA A 149 -1.44 12.88 17.36
CA ALA A 149 -2.31 11.98 18.12
C ALA A 149 -2.59 10.68 17.35
N GLU A 150 -2.16 9.56 17.93
CA GLU A 150 -2.36 8.20 17.39
C GLU A 150 -3.79 7.68 17.56
N ASN A 151 -4.56 8.22 18.52
CA ASN A 151 -5.93 7.80 18.84
C ASN A 151 -6.07 6.29 19.09
N PHE A 152 -5.22 5.73 19.96
CA PHE A 152 -5.12 4.30 20.23
C PHE A 152 -6.47 3.63 20.56
N ASP A 153 -7.34 4.26 21.35
CA ASP A 153 -8.65 3.71 21.72
C ASP A 153 -9.58 3.54 20.52
N ALA A 154 -9.58 4.53 19.61
CA ALA A 154 -10.38 4.48 18.39
C ALA A 154 -9.85 3.41 17.43
N VAL A 155 -8.53 3.37 17.24
CA VAL A 155 -7.87 2.33 16.42
C VAL A 155 -8.19 0.95 16.97
N ARG A 156 -8.00 0.74 18.28
CA ARG A 156 -8.31 -0.52 18.96
C ARG A 156 -9.77 -0.92 18.76
N SER A 157 -10.71 0.01 18.92
CA SER A 157 -12.13 -0.27 18.78
C SER A 157 -12.48 -0.79 17.38
N VAL A 158 -11.83 -0.27 16.33
CA VAL A 158 -11.96 -0.77 14.96
C VAL A 158 -11.32 -2.16 14.82
N LEU A 159 -10.10 -2.33 15.35
CA LEU A 159 -9.37 -3.61 15.25
C LEU A 159 -10.07 -4.77 15.96
N THR A 160 -10.80 -4.50 17.04
CA THR A 160 -11.54 -5.51 17.81
C THR A 160 -13.02 -5.61 17.41
N ASP A 161 -13.44 -4.94 16.32
CA ASP A 161 -14.83 -4.83 15.89
C ASP A 161 -15.81 -4.31 16.98
N ALA A 162 -15.30 -3.60 17.98
CA ALA A 162 -16.11 -3.01 19.06
C ALA A 162 -16.89 -1.79 18.57
N ASP A 163 -16.33 -1.05 17.61
CA ASP A 163 -17.02 0.02 16.89
C ASP A 163 -16.63 0.01 15.41
N ARG A 164 -17.62 -0.19 14.55
CA ARG A 164 -17.48 -0.13 13.09
C ARG A 164 -18.06 1.15 12.48
N SER A 165 -18.63 2.05 13.28
CA SER A 165 -19.18 3.32 12.81
C SER A 165 -18.20 4.21 12.03
N PRO A 166 -16.87 4.23 12.29
CA PRO A 166 -15.93 5.01 11.48
C PRO A 166 -15.53 4.32 10.17
N VAL A 167 -15.86 3.02 9.99
CA VAL A 167 -15.42 2.22 8.85
C VAL A 167 -16.24 2.57 7.61
N GLN A 168 -15.57 3.04 6.58
CA GLN A 168 -16.11 3.26 5.24
C GLN A 168 -15.64 2.16 4.30
N ALA A 169 -16.46 1.83 3.30
CA ALA A 169 -16.15 0.83 2.29
C ALA A 169 -16.14 1.46 0.90
N LEU A 170 -15.15 1.09 0.09
CA LEU A 170 -15.00 1.53 -1.30
C LEU A 170 -14.82 0.31 -2.20
N THR A 171 -15.80 0.09 -3.08
CA THR A 171 -15.69 -0.89 -4.17
C THR A 171 -15.00 -0.21 -5.35
N LEU A 172 -13.88 -0.79 -5.78
CA LEU A 172 -13.08 -0.31 -6.90
C LEU A 172 -13.31 -1.20 -8.12
N ARG A 173 -13.23 -0.60 -9.31
CA ARG A 173 -13.17 -1.30 -10.60
C ARG A 173 -11.80 -1.17 -11.25
N PRO A 174 -11.44 -2.02 -12.22
CA PRO A 174 -10.18 -1.94 -12.93
C PRO A 174 -10.03 -0.54 -13.54
N GLY A 175 -8.87 0.06 -13.34
CA GLY A 175 -8.59 1.40 -13.85
C GLY A 175 -9.07 2.54 -12.95
N ASP A 176 -9.79 2.29 -11.86
CA ASP A 176 -10.09 3.33 -10.88
C ASP A 176 -8.81 3.76 -10.17
N LEU A 177 -8.56 5.07 -10.10
CA LEU A 177 -7.41 5.63 -9.40
C LEU A 177 -7.83 6.08 -7.99
N GLN A 178 -7.20 5.50 -6.98
CA GLN A 178 -7.38 5.81 -5.58
C GLN A 178 -6.22 6.69 -5.08
N LEU A 179 -6.56 7.76 -4.39
CA LEU A 179 -5.61 8.65 -3.71
C LEU A 179 -6.13 8.90 -2.30
N PHE A 180 -5.27 8.73 -1.30
CA PHE A 180 -5.61 8.98 0.10
C PHE A 180 -4.33 9.18 0.93
N LYS A 181 -4.48 9.69 2.16
CA LYS A 181 -3.37 9.84 3.10
C LYS A 181 -3.25 8.60 3.99
N GLY A 182 -2.53 7.57 3.52
CA GLY A 182 -2.42 6.28 4.20
C GLY A 182 -1.79 6.36 5.59
N ARG A 183 -0.94 7.37 5.83
CA ARG A 183 -0.40 7.66 7.17
C ARG A 183 -1.45 8.09 8.17
N TYR A 184 -2.60 8.63 7.77
CA TYR A 184 -3.65 9.11 8.69
C TYR A 184 -4.97 8.31 8.61
N ALA A 185 -5.08 7.42 7.62
CA ALA A 185 -6.24 6.58 7.41
C ALA A 185 -5.92 5.12 7.74
N LEU A 186 -6.55 4.58 8.77
CA LEU A 186 -6.50 3.15 9.05
C LEU A 186 -7.24 2.45 7.92
N HIS A 187 -6.61 1.50 7.23
CA HIS A 187 -7.22 0.87 6.06
C HIS A 187 -6.82 -0.59 5.88
N ARG A 188 -7.67 -1.33 5.16
CA ARG A 188 -7.46 -2.74 4.83
C ARG A 188 -8.07 -3.09 3.47
N VAL A 189 -7.74 -4.27 2.97
CA VAL A 189 -8.49 -4.94 1.91
C VAL A 189 -9.13 -6.17 2.53
N SER A 190 -10.46 -6.23 2.55
CA SER A 190 -11.18 -7.38 3.14
C SER A 190 -10.90 -8.69 2.39
N ALA A 191 -11.14 -9.81 3.06
CA ALA A 191 -10.90 -11.14 2.51
C ALA A 191 -11.41 -11.32 1.07
N VAL A 192 -10.51 -11.76 0.19
CA VAL A 192 -10.82 -12.12 -1.20
C VAL A 192 -11.48 -13.49 -1.24
N ARG A 193 -12.58 -13.62 -1.97
CA ARG A 193 -13.37 -14.86 -2.10
C ARG A 193 -13.56 -15.23 -3.57
N GLY A 194 -13.74 -16.53 -3.82
CA GLY A 194 -13.82 -17.10 -5.16
C GLY A 194 -12.50 -17.75 -5.58
N THR A 195 -12.18 -17.69 -6.87
CA THR A 195 -10.94 -18.27 -7.44
C THR A 195 -9.99 -17.24 -8.01
N THR A 196 -10.46 -16.01 -8.21
CA THR A 196 -9.70 -14.91 -8.81
C THR A 196 -9.02 -14.05 -7.75
N ALA A 197 -7.70 -13.92 -7.84
CA ALA A 197 -6.92 -13.02 -6.99
C ALA A 197 -7.25 -11.54 -7.28
N ARG A 198 -7.21 -10.69 -6.24
CA ARG A 198 -7.30 -9.24 -6.39
C ARG A 198 -5.92 -8.67 -6.69
N HIS A 199 -5.81 -7.85 -7.74
CA HIS A 199 -4.58 -7.15 -8.08
C HIS A 199 -4.77 -5.63 -8.02
N SER A 200 -3.81 -4.93 -7.40
CA SER A 200 -3.75 -3.46 -7.47
C SER A 200 -2.31 -2.99 -7.64
N ALA A 201 -2.09 -2.07 -8.59
CA ALA A 201 -0.83 -1.35 -8.67
C ALA A 201 -0.77 -0.27 -7.57
N ILE A 202 0.39 -0.10 -6.96
CA ILE A 202 0.67 0.97 -5.99
C ILE A 202 1.83 1.79 -6.55
N PHE A 203 1.60 3.10 -6.66
CA PHE A 203 2.54 4.08 -7.19
C PHE A 203 3.12 4.86 -6.00
N ALA A 204 4.41 4.67 -5.71
CA ALA A 204 5.05 5.35 -4.59
C ALA A 204 5.70 6.66 -5.06
N TYR A 205 5.30 7.76 -4.43
CA TYR A 205 5.88 9.08 -4.63
C TYR A 205 6.41 9.63 -3.31
N SER A 206 7.28 10.63 -3.40
CA SER A 206 7.86 11.31 -2.25
C SER A 206 8.01 12.81 -2.52
N GLU A 207 7.87 13.62 -1.47
CA GLU A 207 8.10 15.08 -1.56
C GLU A 207 9.59 15.44 -1.67
N ARG A 208 10.49 14.47 -1.38
CA ARG A 208 11.93 14.67 -1.47
C ARG A 208 12.53 13.68 -2.46
N PRO A 209 13.46 14.10 -3.31
CA PRO A 209 14.12 13.17 -4.22
C PRO A 209 15.01 12.19 -3.45
N GLY A 210 15.25 11.01 -4.02
CA GLY A 210 16.25 10.06 -3.50
C GLY A 210 15.79 9.19 -2.33
N VAL A 211 14.49 9.17 -2.00
CA VAL A 211 13.97 8.31 -0.92
C VAL A 211 14.04 6.84 -1.33
N ILE A 212 14.66 6.02 -0.47
CA ILE A 212 14.82 4.57 -0.61
C ILE A 212 14.28 3.91 0.67
N GLY A 213 13.59 2.78 0.53
CA GLY A 213 13.01 2.03 1.64
C GLY A 213 14.06 1.41 2.57
N SER A 214 13.66 1.12 3.81
CA SER A 214 14.54 0.48 4.79
C SER A 214 14.86 -0.97 4.39
N VAL A 215 16.04 -1.46 4.78
CA VAL A 215 16.46 -2.84 4.48
C VAL A 215 15.50 -3.85 5.09
N ALA A 216 15.03 -3.60 6.32
CA ALA A 216 14.05 -4.44 6.99
C ALA A 216 12.75 -4.55 6.17
N ARG A 217 12.14 -3.42 5.79
CA ARG A 217 10.88 -3.42 5.04
C ARG A 217 11.05 -3.96 3.63
N THR A 218 12.14 -3.63 2.93
CA THR A 218 12.40 -4.16 1.58
C THR A 218 12.57 -5.68 1.60
N ARG A 219 13.29 -6.23 2.59
CA ARG A 219 13.42 -7.69 2.74
C ARG A 219 12.08 -8.34 3.06
N GLN A 220 11.30 -7.72 3.95
CA GLN A 220 9.96 -8.15 4.31
C GLN A 220 9.04 -8.27 3.07
N LEU A 221 9.02 -7.23 2.23
CA LEU A 221 8.10 -7.16 1.09
C LEU A 221 8.53 -8.01 -0.10
N PHE A 222 9.83 -8.24 -0.29
CA PHE A 222 10.37 -8.80 -1.54
C PHE A 222 11.32 -10.00 -1.36
N GLY A 223 11.58 -10.42 -0.12
CA GLY A 223 12.52 -11.51 0.21
C GLY A 223 13.99 -11.20 -0.08
N ARG A 224 14.29 -9.98 -0.54
CA ARG A 224 15.64 -9.56 -0.94
C ARG A 224 15.83 -8.06 -0.79
N VAL A 225 17.09 -7.64 -0.84
CA VAL A 225 17.48 -6.23 -0.93
C VAL A 225 18.52 -6.04 -2.03
N LEU A 226 18.65 -4.82 -2.53
CA LEU A 226 19.68 -4.39 -3.50
C LEU A 226 20.74 -3.50 -2.81
N PRO A 227 21.95 -3.34 -3.39
CA PRO A 227 23.01 -2.48 -2.84
C PRO A 227 22.54 -1.07 -2.45
N ALA A 228 21.67 -0.48 -3.27
CA ALA A 228 21.08 0.84 -3.00
C ALA A 228 20.38 0.95 -1.62
N HIS A 229 19.74 -0.11 -1.14
CA HIS A 229 19.10 -0.12 0.18
C HIS A 229 20.14 -0.17 1.31
N LEU A 230 21.19 -0.97 1.14
CA LEU A 230 22.29 -1.04 2.11
C LEU A 230 23.07 0.29 2.18
N ASP A 231 23.24 0.97 1.04
CA ASP A 231 23.84 2.31 0.96
C ASP A 231 22.96 3.37 1.62
N ALA A 232 21.64 3.30 1.44
CA ALA A 232 20.69 4.24 2.02
C ALA A 232 20.57 4.07 3.55
N GLU A 233 20.52 2.84 4.05
CA GLU A 233 20.43 2.55 5.50
C GLU A 233 21.61 3.15 6.29
N ARG A 234 22.82 3.11 5.72
CA ARG A 234 24.00 3.75 6.31
C ARG A 234 23.89 5.28 6.45
N LYS A 235 22.94 5.91 5.76
CA LYS A 235 22.76 7.37 5.70
C LYS A 235 21.46 7.84 6.35
N ALA A 236 20.63 6.92 6.87
CA ALA A 236 19.28 7.23 7.32
C ALA A 236 19.26 8.04 8.64
N VAL A 237 18.35 9.02 8.72
CA VAL A 237 18.03 9.81 9.92
C VAL A 237 16.50 9.83 10.08
N ARG A 238 15.97 9.47 11.26
CA ARG A 238 14.52 9.48 11.57
C ARG A 238 14.02 10.91 11.75
N VAL A 239 12.83 11.24 11.23
CA VAL A 239 12.35 12.63 11.08
C VAL A 239 11.17 12.99 11.98
N ASP A 240 10.43 12.03 12.56
CA ASP A 240 9.33 12.29 13.50
C ASP A 240 9.19 11.24 14.64
N GLN A 241 8.16 11.45 15.49
CA GLN A 241 7.88 10.65 16.69
C GLN A 241 6.71 9.65 16.53
N LEU A 242 6.15 9.46 15.33
CA LEU A 242 5.12 8.44 15.10
C LEU A 242 5.74 7.04 15.15
N LEU A 243 4.91 6.03 15.45
CA LEU A 243 5.39 4.66 15.62
C LEU A 243 5.97 4.06 14.33
N ASP A 244 5.33 4.34 13.19
CA ASP A 244 5.63 3.86 11.84
C ASP A 244 6.56 4.76 11.01
#